data_AF-A0A3D6BQM8-F1
#
_entry.id   AF-A0A3D6BQM8-F1
#
_cell.length_a   1.000
_cell.length_b   1.000
_cell.length_c   1.000
_cell.angle_alpha   90.00
_cell.angle_beta   90.00
_cell.angle_gamma   90.00
#
_symmetry.space_group_name_H-M   'P 1'
#
loop_
_entity.id
_entity.type
_entity.pdbx_description
1 polymer ?
#
loop_
_entity_poly.entity_id
_entity_poly.type
_entity_poly.pdbx_seq_one_letter_code
_entity_poly.pdbx_strand_id
1 'polypeptide(L)' 'IAGLDTFEEEPTPAIQVLMNGRISLTPHIGAATNEAQDRIGTELASQIISLLKTENA' A
#
# COMPACT_ATOMS: atom_id res chain seq x y z
N ILE A 1 -21.05 10.46 1.37
CA ILE A 1 -19.66 10.60 1.87
C ILE A 1 -18.82 9.70 1.00
N ALA A 2 -17.73 10.21 0.42
CA ALA A 2 -16.76 9.40 -0.31
C ALA A 2 -15.54 9.17 0.60
N GLY A 3 -14.92 8.00 0.49
CA GLY A 3 -13.65 7.67 1.14
C GLY A 3 -12.57 7.54 0.07
N LEU A 4 -11.43 8.17 0.28
CA LEU A 4 -10.29 8.11 -0.63
C LEU A 4 -9.02 7.74 0.14
N ASP A 5 -8.40 6.63 -0.23
CA ASP A 5 -7.12 6.16 0.35
C ASP A 5 -5.94 6.41 -0.60
N THR A 6 -6.20 6.58 -1.90
CA THR A 6 -5.16 6.79 -2.92
C THR A 6 -5.39 8.07 -3.71
N PHE A 7 -4.32 8.68 -4.20
CA PHE A 7 -4.35 9.93 -4.94
C PHE A 7 -3.50 9.82 -6.21
N GLU A 8 -3.82 10.61 -7.24
CA GLU A 8 -3.05 10.59 -8.49
C GLU A 8 -1.60 11.08 -8.31
N GLU A 9 -1.41 12.10 -7.48
CA GLU A 9 -0.10 12.62 -7.10
C GLU A 9 0.16 12.27 -5.63
N GLU A 10 0.94 11.23 -5.38
CA GLU A 10 1.39 10.82 -4.05
C GLU A 10 2.89 11.03 -3.90
N PRO A 11 3.37 11.47 -2.72
CA PRO A 11 2.62 11.68 -1.47
C PRO A 11 2.00 13.09 -1.33
N THR A 12 2.04 13.90 -2.38
CA THR A 12 1.62 15.33 -2.38
C THR A 12 0.35 15.57 -3.21
N PRO A 13 -0.83 15.15 -2.73
CA PRO A 13 -2.07 15.30 -3.49
C PRO A 13 -2.51 16.76 -3.59
N ALA A 14 -3.35 17.06 -4.58
CA ALA A 14 -3.88 18.39 -4.80
C ALA A 14 -4.61 18.93 -3.54
N ILE A 15 -4.23 20.13 -3.10
CA ILE A 15 -4.76 20.78 -1.89
C ILE A 15 -6.30 20.89 -1.93
N GLN A 16 -6.89 21.12 -3.12
CA GLN A 16 -8.34 21.19 -3.28
C GLN A 16 -9.06 19.91 -2.83
N VAL A 17 -8.42 18.74 -3.02
CA VAL A 17 -8.95 17.45 -2.56
C VAL A 17 -8.84 17.35 -1.04
N LEU A 18 -7.68 17.73 -0.48
CA LEU A 18 -7.42 17.70 0.97
C LEU A 18 -8.37 18.61 1.77
N MET A 19 -8.80 19.73 1.18
CA MET A 19 -9.68 20.70 1.84
C MET A 19 -11.18 20.37 1.72
N ASN A 20 -11.55 19.26 1.06
CA ASN A 20 -12.96 18.92 0.87
C ASN A 20 -13.57 18.25 2.12
N GLY A 21 -14.29 19.04 2.93
CA GLY A 21 -14.93 18.56 4.16
C GLY A 21 -16.08 17.54 4.00
N ARG A 22 -16.41 17.11 2.77
CA ARG A 22 -17.41 16.05 2.51
C ARG A 22 -16.79 14.69 2.21
N ILE A 23 -15.46 14.59 2.23
CA ILE A 23 -14.68 13.39 1.88
C ILE A 23 -13.81 13.01 3.08
N SER A 24 -13.78 11.71 3.39
CA SER A 24 -12.84 11.15 4.37
C SER A 24 -11.60 10.66 3.63
N LEU A 25 -10.42 11.04 4.12
CA LEU A 25 -9.14 10.81 3.44
C LEU A 25 -8.21 9.99 4.32
N THR A 26 -7.47 9.05 3.74
CA THR A 26 -6.38 8.31 4.39
C THR A 26 -5.16 8.25 3.47
N PRO A 27 -3.92 8.25 4.01
CA PRO A 27 -2.71 8.35 3.18
C PRO A 27 -2.17 6.97 2.76
N HIS A 28 -2.84 6.30 1.81
CA HIS A 28 -2.45 5.02 1.22
C HIS A 28 -2.09 3.96 2.26
N ILE A 29 -2.97 3.77 3.25
CA ILE A 29 -2.73 2.86 4.38
C ILE A 29 -3.51 1.55 4.27
N GLY A 30 -4.14 1.25 3.13
CA GLY A 30 -5.00 0.08 2.96
C GLY A 30 -4.38 -1.27 3.35
N ALA A 31 -3.07 -1.46 3.17
CA ALA A 31 -2.34 -2.68 3.57
C ALA A 31 -1.36 -2.46 4.73
N ALA A 32 -1.44 -1.32 5.43
CA ALA A 32 -0.45 -0.91 6.42
C ALA A 32 -0.66 -1.51 7.83
N THR A 33 -1.57 -2.47 8.01
CA THR A 33 -1.70 -3.17 9.30
C THR A 33 -0.53 -4.13 9.51
N ASN A 34 -0.13 -4.35 10.77
CA ASN A 34 0.97 -5.27 11.10
C ASN A 34 0.68 -6.69 10.57
N GLU A 35 -0.55 -7.16 10.73
CA GLU A 35 -0.97 -8.49 10.28
C GLU A 35 -0.98 -8.62 8.75
N ALA A 36 -1.21 -7.51 8.02
CA ALA A 36 -1.11 -7.49 6.57
C ALA A 36 0.35 -7.52 6.11
N GLN A 37 1.19 -6.68 6.72
CA GLN A 37 2.62 -6.61 6.42
C GLN A 37 3.35 -7.92 6.75
N ASP A 38 3.05 -8.58 7.87
CA ASP A 38 3.66 -9.87 8.24
C ASP A 38 3.37 -10.97 7.20
N ARG A 39 2.12 -11.03 6.72
CA ARG A 39 1.69 -12.00 5.69
C ARG A 39 2.37 -11.71 4.35
N ILE A 40 2.34 -10.46 3.91
CA ILE A 40 2.98 -10.02 2.66
C ILE A 40 4.48 -10.28 2.71
N GLY A 41 5.13 -9.97 3.84
CA GLY A 41 6.55 -10.20 4.05
C GLY A 41 6.93 -11.68 3.97
N THR A 42 6.14 -12.56 4.59
CA THR A 42 6.36 -14.01 4.55
C THR A 42 6.19 -14.56 3.12
N GLU A 43 5.17 -14.10 2.41
CA GLU A 43 4.91 -14.50 1.02
C GLU A 43 6.05 -14.04 0.10
N LEU A 44 6.47 -12.78 0.22
CA LEU A 44 7.57 -12.21 -0.57
C LEU A 44 8.89 -12.95 -0.30
N ALA A 45 9.21 -13.23 0.97
CA ALA A 45 10.40 -14.00 1.32
C ALA A 45 10.38 -15.40 0.70
N SER A 46 9.22 -16.06 0.71
CA SER A 46 9.05 -17.38 0.09
C SER A 46 9.27 -17.32 -1.42
N GLN A 47 8.75 -16.29 -2.10
CA GLN A 47 8.94 -16.08 -3.54
C GLN A 47 10.43 -15.83 -3.87
N ILE A 48 11.11 -14.98 -3.10
CA ILE A 48 12.55 -14.70 -3.27
C ILE A 48 13.38 -15.98 -3.12
N ILE A 49 13.13 -16.78 -2.07
CA ILE A 49 13.83 -18.05 -1.85
C ILE A 49 13.59 -19.02 -3.02
N SER A 50 12.37 -19.08 -3.53
CA SER A 50 12.04 -19.93 -4.68
C SER A 50 12.82 -19.52 -5.92
N LEU A 51 12.85 -18.22 -6.25
CA LEU A 51 13.59 -17.69 -7.41
C LEU A 51 15.09 -18.02 -7.32
N LEU A 52 15.71 -17.78 -6.16
CA LEU A 52 17.13 -18.03 -5.96
C LEU A 52 17.49 -19.53 -5.97
N LYS A 53 16.58 -20.43 -5.57
CA LYS A 53 16.79 -21.88 -5.70
C LYS A 53 16.72 -22.33 -7.16
N THR A 54 15.91 -21.68 -7.99
CA THR A 54 15.80 -21.98 -9.42
C THR A 54 17.01 -21.46 -10.21
N GLU A 55 17.63 -20.35 -9.81
CA GLU A 55 18.86 -19.83 -10.47
C GLU A 55 20.11 -20.68 -10.21
N ASN A 56 20.12 -21.50 -9.16
CA ASN A 56 21.24 -22.37 -8.80
C ASN A 56 21.10 -23.81 -9.32
N ALA A 57 20.16 -24.07 -10.23
CA ALA A 57 19.87 -25.38 -10.83
C ALA A 57 20.37 -25.49 -12.29
#